data_AF-A0A370TXN8-F1
#
_entry.id   AF-A0A370TXN8-F1
#
_cell.length_a   1.000
_cell.length_b   1.000
_cell.length_c   1.000
_cell.angle_alpha   90.00
_cell.angle_beta   90.00
_cell.angle_gamma   90.00
#
_symmetry.space_group_name_H-M   'P 1'
#
loop_
_entity.id
_entity.type
_entity.pdbx_description
1 polymer ?
#
loop_
_entity_poly.entity_id
_entity_poly.type
_entity_poly.pdbx_seq_one_letter_code
_entity_poly.pdbx_strand_id
1 'polypeptide(L)'
;MATTGSPPQKGIITYGLSANRQRPLAGALHAAIFNTWRRFSAQVFYVVPPFVVAYAAMSWAVERNEYLNSKAGRLEYGADE
;
A
#
# COMPACT_ATOMS: atom_id res chain seq x y z
N MET A 1 37.41 -7.36 13.15
CA MET A 1 36.83 -8.60 12.60
C MET A 1 35.36 -8.30 12.28
N ALA A 2 35.06 -7.93 11.03
CA ALA A 2 33.70 -7.87 10.54
C ALA A 2 33.46 -9.18 9.77
N THR A 3 32.61 -10.06 10.29
CA THR A 3 32.28 -11.37 9.69
C THR A 3 30.85 -11.41 9.14
N THR A 4 30.17 -10.28 9.08
CA THR A 4 29.07 -10.06 8.15
C THR A 4 29.74 -9.77 6.81
N GLY A 5 29.42 -10.46 5.71
CA GLY A 5 30.09 -10.31 4.40
C GLY A 5 29.93 -8.94 3.71
N SER A 6 29.84 -7.85 4.46
CA SER A 6 29.81 -6.49 3.99
C SER A 6 31.23 -5.96 3.71
N PRO A 7 31.37 -4.95 2.83
CA PRO A 7 32.65 -4.32 2.56
C PRO A 7 33.31 -3.75 3.83
N PRO A 8 34.65 -3.69 3.89
CA PRO A 8 35.36 -3.10 5.03
C PRO A 8 35.00 -1.62 5.17
N GLN A 9 34.50 -1.23 6.33
CA GLN A 9 34.16 0.16 6.66
C GLN A 9 35.34 0.82 7.41
N LYS A 10 35.79 1.99 6.94
CA LYS A 10 36.87 2.77 7.57
C LYS A 10 36.45 4.23 7.70
N GLY A 11 36.68 4.84 8.86
CA GLY A 11 36.48 6.28 9.08
C GLY A 11 35.06 6.71 9.44
N ILE A 12 34.12 5.79 9.66
CA ILE A 12 32.76 6.12 10.10
C ILE A 12 32.74 6.15 11.63
N ILE A 13 32.40 7.31 12.22
CA ILE A 13 32.25 7.48 13.67
C ILE A 13 30.77 7.70 13.98
N THR A 14 30.21 6.86 14.85
CA THR A 14 28.80 6.92 15.25
C THR A 14 28.71 7.35 16.71
N TYR A 15 27.88 8.36 16.98
CA TYR A 15 27.59 8.82 18.34
C TYR A 15 26.18 8.38 18.75
N GLY A 16 26.02 8.01 20.02
CA GLY A 16 24.74 7.66 20.60
C GLY A 16 24.59 8.23 22.00
N LEU A 17 23.37 8.58 22.39
CA LEU A 17 23.02 9.00 23.75
C LEU A 17 22.28 7.85 24.45
N SER A 18 22.56 7.61 25.73
CA SER A 18 21.84 6.61 26.53
C SER A 18 20.32 6.83 26.48
N ALA A 19 19.56 5.75 26.33
CA ALA A 19 18.09 5.80 26.25
C ALA A 19 17.46 6.46 27.49
N ASN A 20 18.05 6.25 28.68
CA ASN A 20 17.59 6.84 29.94
C ASN A 20 17.76 8.37 29.99
N ARG A 21 18.52 8.95 29.05
CA ARG A 21 18.76 10.39 28.92
C ARG A 21 17.96 11.02 27.78
N GLN A 22 17.17 10.23 27.05
CA GLN A 22 16.31 10.69 25.96
C GLN A 22 14.86 10.80 26.43
N ARG A 23 14.08 11.67 25.78
CA ARG A 23 12.62 11.73 25.95
C ARG A 23 11.98 10.84 24.87
N PRO A 24 11.41 9.68 25.22
CA PRO A 24 11.07 8.64 24.25
C PRO A 24 9.99 9.04 23.23
N LEU A 25 9.11 9.97 23.57
CA LEU A 25 8.01 10.43 22.71
C LEU A 25 8.14 11.92 22.32
N ALA A 26 9.32 12.52 22.50
CA ALA A 26 9.52 13.92 22.12
C ALA A 26 9.24 14.11 20.62
N GLY A 27 8.31 15.02 20.30
CA GLY A 27 7.93 15.32 18.91
C GLY A 27 7.15 14.22 18.21
N ALA A 28 6.78 13.13 18.89
CA ALA A 28 6.14 11.97 18.27
C ALA A 28 4.82 12.32 17.59
N LEU A 29 3.96 13.16 18.17
CA LEU A 29 2.68 13.55 17.57
C LEU A 29 2.86 14.39 16.30
N HIS A 30 3.72 15.41 16.36
CA HIS A 30 4.02 16.26 15.21
C HIS A 30 4.66 15.44 14.08
N ALA A 31 5.67 14.63 14.41
CA ALA A 31 6.31 13.74 13.47
C ALA A 31 5.34 12.69 12.92
N ALA A 32 4.48 12.10 13.75
CA ALA A 32 3.50 11.11 13.31
C ALA A 32 2.55 11.72 12.28
N ILE A 33 2.01 12.91 12.50
CA ILE A 33 1.05 13.50 11.55
C ILE A 33 1.75 13.87 10.23
N PHE A 34 2.77 14.72 10.29
CA PHE A 34 3.37 15.29 9.08
C PHE A 34 4.22 14.28 8.31
N ASN A 35 4.98 13.42 9.01
CA ASN A 35 5.79 12.40 8.35
C ASN A 35 4.92 11.28 7.78
N THR A 36 3.83 10.90 8.46
CA THR A 36 2.93 9.87 7.92
C THR A 36 2.21 10.38 6.68
N TRP A 37 1.70 11.61 6.69
CA TRP A 37 1.10 12.21 5.49
C TRP A 37 2.10 12.27 4.33
N ARG A 38 3.31 12.78 4.57
CA ARG A 38 4.38 12.85 3.56
C ARG A 38 4.72 11.47 2.98
N ARG A 39 4.74 10.42 3.80
CA ARG A 39 5.03 9.05 3.35
C ARG A 39 3.84 8.44 2.59
N PHE A 40 2.62 8.71 3.04
CA PHE A 40 1.40 8.23 2.40
C PHE A 40 1.22 8.85 1.02
N SER A 41 1.31 10.18 0.91
CA SER A 41 1.10 10.89 -0.36
C SER A 41 2.07 10.46 -1.46
N ALA A 42 3.32 10.12 -1.10
CA ALA A 42 4.31 9.61 -2.04
C ALA A 42 3.96 8.23 -2.63
N GLN A 43 3.05 7.47 -2.00
CA GLN A 43 2.67 6.11 -2.41
C GLN A 43 1.26 6.03 -3.00
N VAL A 44 0.41 7.01 -2.75
CA VAL A 44 -1.00 7.03 -3.20
C VAL A 44 -1.12 6.72 -4.70
N PHE A 45 -0.29 7.32 -5.55
CA PHE A 45 -0.39 7.12 -7.00
C PHE A 45 0.09 5.75 -7.49
N TYR A 46 0.85 5.01 -6.69
CA TYR A 46 1.22 3.63 -7.03
C TYR A 46 0.16 2.63 -6.58
N VAL A 47 -0.56 2.95 -5.51
CA VAL A 47 -1.47 2.03 -4.84
C VAL A 47 -2.91 2.23 -5.30
N VAL A 48 -3.38 3.48 -5.40
CA VAL A 48 -4.78 3.79 -5.71
C VAL A 48 -5.19 3.37 -7.13
N PRO A 49 -4.42 3.65 -8.20
CA PRO A 49 -4.84 3.28 -9.56
C PRO A 49 -5.14 1.78 -9.75
N PRO A 50 -4.28 0.82 -9.35
CA PRO A 50 -4.59 -0.59 -9.51
C PRO A 50 -5.81 -1.01 -8.68
N PHE A 51 -6.01 -0.46 -7.48
CA PHE A 51 -7.21 -0.75 -6.69
C PHE A 51 -8.50 -0.23 -7.32
N VAL A 52 -8.46 0.97 -7.90
CA VAL A 52 -9.62 1.53 -8.61
C VAL A 52 -9.97 0.66 -9.82
N VAL A 53 -8.98 0.26 -10.62
CA VAL A 53 -9.19 -0.62 -11.77
C VAL A 53 -9.77 -1.97 -11.33
N ALA A 54 -9.20 -2.58 -10.29
CA ALA A 54 -9.67 -3.86 -9.78
C ALA A 54 -11.13 -3.77 -9.28
N TYR A 55 -11.47 -2.71 -8.54
CA TYR A 55 -12.82 -2.50 -8.04
C TYR A 55 -13.82 -2.30 -9.19
N ALA A 56 -13.49 -1.45 -10.17
CA ALA A 56 -14.34 -1.22 -11.33
C ALA A 56 -14.56 -2.51 -12.16
N ALA A 57 -13.50 -3.28 -12.40
CA ALA A 57 -13.59 -4.55 -13.11
C ALA A 57 -14.44 -5.58 -12.36
N MET A 58 -14.31 -5.63 -11.03
CA MET A 58 -15.11 -6.50 -10.18
C MET A 58 -16.59 -6.12 -10.22
N SER A 59 -16.92 -4.82 -10.07
CA SER A 59 -18.30 -4.34 -10.15
C SER A 59 -18.94 -4.66 -11.50
N TRP A 60 -18.21 -4.43 -12.60
CA TRP A 60 -18.68 -4.79 -13.94
C TRP A 60 -18.91 -6.30 -14.09
N ALA A 61 -17.99 -7.13 -13.59
CA ALA A 61 -18.11 -8.58 -13.67
C ALA A 61 -19.32 -9.10 -12.88
N VAL A 62 -19.60 -8.54 -11.70
CA VAL A 62 -20.76 -8.90 -10.86
C VAL A 62 -22.06 -8.52 -11.58
N GLU A 63 -22.19 -7.27 -12.03
CA GLU A 63 -23.40 -6.81 -12.71
C GLU A 63 -23.66 -7.61 -14.00
N ARG A 64 -22.60 -7.87 -14.78
CA ARG A 64 -22.71 -8.68 -16.00
C ARG A 64 -23.12 -10.12 -15.68
N ASN A 65 -22.58 -10.72 -14.63
CA ASN A 65 -22.94 -12.07 -14.21
C ASN A 65 -24.42 -12.17 -13.76
N GLU A 66 -24.88 -11.21 -12.96
CA GLU A 66 -26.27 -11.14 -12.53
C GLU A 66 -27.22 -10.95 -13.72
N TYR A 67 -26.86 -10.06 -14.65
CA TYR A 67 -27.65 -9.82 -15.85
C TYR A 67 -27.77 -11.08 -16.74
N LEU A 68 -26.67 -11.79 -16.99
CA LEU A 68 -26.71 -13.04 -17.79
C LEU A 68 -27.54 -14.14 -17.12
N ASN A 69 -27.56 -14.19 -15.79
CA ASN A 69 -28.40 -15.12 -15.03
C ASN A 69 -29.85 -14.61 -14.82
N SER A 70 -30.19 -13.42 -15.32
CA SER A 70 -31.55 -12.88 -15.27
C SER A 70 -32.43 -13.49 -16.37
N LYS A 71 -33.75 -13.31 -16.26
CA LYS A 71 -34.69 -13.79 -17.29
C LYS A 71 -34.47 -13.09 -18.63
N ALA A 72 -34.20 -11.78 -18.61
CA ALA A 72 -33.94 -11.01 -19.82
C ALA A 72 -32.61 -11.43 -20.48
N GLY A 73 -31.54 -11.60 -19.69
CA GLY A 73 -30.25 -12.05 -20.19
C GLY A 73 -30.28 -13.47 -20.78
N ARG A 74 -31.01 -14.40 -20.17
CA ARG A 74 -31.22 -15.74 -20.76
C ARG A 74 -32.01 -15.70 -22.07
N LEU A 75 -32.96 -14.78 -22.22
CA LEU A 75 -33.73 -14.64 -23.45
C LEU A 75 -32.87 -14.06 -24.58
N GLU A 76 -32.01 -13.09 -24.26
CA GLU A 76 -31.16 -12.40 -25.23
C GLU A 76 -29.94 -13.23 -25.66
N TYR A 77 -29.35 -14.03 -24.76
CA TYR A 77 -28.12 -14.78 -25.03
C TYR A 77 -28.29 -16.31 -25.02
N GLY A 78 -29.46 -16.83 -24.62
CA GLY A 78 -29.74 -18.28 -24.58
C GLY A 78 -30.55 -18.80 -25.76
N ALA A 79 -30.94 -17.94 -26.71
CA ALA A 79 -31.68 -18.30 -27.91
C ALA A 79 -30.80 -18.52 -29.16
N ASP A 80 -29.48 -18.31 -29.03
CA ASP A 80 -28.49 -18.46 -30.10
C ASP A 80 -27.82 -19.87 -30.10
N GLU A 81 -28.42 -20.86 -29.42
CA GLU A 81 -28.06 -22.29 -29.51
C GLU A 81 -29.15 -23.10 -30.25
#